data_AF-A0A925LRH4-F1
#
_entry.id   AF-A0A925LRH4-F1
#
_cell.length_a   1.000
_cell.length_b   1.000
_cell.length_c   1.000
_cell.angle_alpha   90.00
_cell.angle_beta   90.00
_cell.angle_gamma   90.00
#
_symmetry.space_group_name_H-M   'P 1'
#
loop_
_entity.id
_entity.type
_entity.pdbx_description
1 polymer ?
#
loop_
_entity_poly.entity_id
_entity_poly.type
_entity_poly.pdbx_seq_one_letter_code
_entity_poly.pdbx_strand_id
1 'polypeptide(L)' 'MSQRFFTGLVCVVLVSSAAQANDWTQWRGPNHNNVAESGQAVPAEWSETKNVIWKVDGPGRGHASPVVTGNT' A
#
# COMPACT_ATOMS: atom_id res chain seq x y z
N MET A 1 -34.28 -24.41 2.11
CA MET A 1 -32.90 -24.13 2.55
C MET A 1 -32.32 -23.11 1.59
N SER A 2 -31.98 -21.95 2.13
CA SER A 2 -32.15 -20.64 1.48
C SER A 2 -31.04 -20.27 0.52
N GLN A 3 -31.40 -20.17 -0.77
CA GLN A 3 -30.61 -19.59 -1.87
C GLN A 3 -29.96 -18.24 -1.49
N ARG A 4 -30.62 -17.47 -0.61
CA ARG A 4 -30.15 -16.19 -0.03
C ARG A 4 -28.87 -16.31 0.81
N PHE A 5 -28.66 -17.44 1.50
CA PHE A 5 -27.43 -17.66 2.27
C PHE A 5 -26.25 -18.01 1.36
N PHE A 6 -26.52 -18.78 0.30
CA PHE A 6 -25.49 -19.15 -0.68
C PHE A 6 -25.05 -17.93 -1.50
N THR A 7 -26.00 -17.08 -1.92
CA THR A 7 -25.69 -15.79 -2.58
C THR A 7 -24.92 -14.84 -1.66
N GLY A 8 -25.29 -14.76 -0.37
CA GLY A 8 -24.57 -13.94 0.61
C GLY A 8 -23.11 -14.37 0.79
N LEU A 9 -22.85 -15.68 0.87
CA LEU A 9 -21.49 -16.24 1.01
C LEU A 9 -20.61 -15.94 -0.23
N VAL A 10 -21.17 -16.07 -1.44
CA VAL A 10 -20.46 -15.77 -2.69
C VAL A 10 -20.11 -14.28 -2.79
N CYS A 11 -21.02 -13.39 -2.40
CA CYS A 11 -20.73 -11.94 -2.39
C CYS A 11 -19.63 -11.54 -1.40
N VAL A 12 -19.53 -12.18 -0.23
CA VAL A 12 -18.47 -11.89 0.75
C VAL A 12 -17.09 -12.31 0.25
N VAL A 13 -16.98 -13.46 -0.43
CA VAL A 13 -15.69 -13.93 -0.98
C VAL A 13 -15.18 -13.01 -2.10
N LEU A 14 -16.07 -12.48 -2.95
CA LEU A 14 -15.70 -11.63 -4.08
C LEU A 14 -15.22 -10.22 -3.69
N VAL A 15 -15.55 -9.74 -2.48
CA VAL A 15 -15.13 -8.40 -2.00
C VAL A 15 -13.72 -8.43 -1.38
N SER A 16 -13.12 -9.61 -1.22
CA SER A 16 -11.81 -9.79 -0.58
C SER A 16 -10.64 -9.66 -1.57
N SER A 17 -10.69 -8.74 -2.52
CA SER A 17 -9.51 -8.38 -3.31
C SER A 17 -8.56 -7.57 -2.44
N ALA A 18 -7.69 -8.25 -1.69
CA ALA A 18 -6.61 -7.59 -0.98
C ALA A 18 -5.78 -6.81 -2.00
N ALA A 19 -5.61 -5.50 -1.79
CA ALA A 19 -4.70 -4.71 -2.59
C ALA A 19 -3.28 -5.24 -2.34
N GLN A 20 -2.75 -5.99 -3.30
CA GLN A 20 -1.38 -6.50 -3.22
C GLN A 20 -0.43 -5.35 -3.54
N ALA A 21 0.20 -4.78 -2.52
CA ALA A 21 1.29 -3.85 -2.72
C ALA A 21 2.55 -4.66 -3.11
N ASN A 22 3.22 -4.25 -4.18
CA ASN A 22 4.51 -4.83 -4.56
C ASN A 22 5.64 -4.26 -3.69
N ASP A 23 6.64 -5.10 -3.41
CA ASP A 23 7.81 -4.73 -2.63
C ASP A 23 8.63 -3.64 -3.34
N TRP A 24 9.12 -2.67 -2.57
CA TRP A 24 10.07 -1.64 -3.01
C TRP A 24 11.47 -1.97 -2.47
N THR A 25 12.11 -3.01 -3.03
CA THR A 25 13.31 -3.65 -2.45
C THR A 25 14.61 -2.83 -2.56
N GLN A 26 14.63 -1.71 -3.28
CA GLN A 26 15.84 -0.91 -3.48
C GLN A 26 15.50 0.58 -3.70
N TRP A 27 16.51 1.46 -3.61
CA TRP A 27 16.34 2.93 -3.55
C TRP A 27 15.59 3.58 -4.74
N ARG A 28 15.52 2.92 -5.91
CA ARG A 28 14.70 3.33 -7.07
C ARG A 28 13.49 2.43 -7.41
N GLY A 29 13.09 1.55 -6.50
CA GLY A 29 11.94 0.65 -6.66
C GLY A 29 12.12 -0.54 -7.61
N PRO A 30 11.07 -1.33 -7.88
CA PRO A 30 11.17 -2.58 -8.63
C PRO A 30 11.82 -2.45 -10.01
N ASN A 31 11.56 -1.33 -10.69
CA ASN A 31 11.97 -1.08 -12.08
C ASN A 31 13.18 -0.14 -12.20
N HIS A 32 13.85 0.16 -11.09
CA HIS A 32 15.04 1.01 -11.04
C HIS A 32 14.84 2.44 -11.57
N ASN A 33 13.61 2.96 -11.54
CA ASN A 33 13.23 4.21 -12.19
C ASN A 33 12.53 5.24 -11.28
N ASN A 34 12.38 4.96 -9.98
CA ASN A 34 11.64 5.81 -9.02
C ASN A 34 10.16 6.00 -9.35
N VAL A 35 9.52 5.07 -10.05
CA VAL A 35 8.11 5.16 -10.44
C VAL A 35 7.32 4.07 -9.73
N ALA A 36 6.28 4.48 -9.00
CA ALA A 36 5.29 3.57 -8.43
C ALA A 36 4.37 3.01 -9.52
N GLU A 37 3.72 1.89 -9.23
CA GLU A 37 2.78 1.27 -10.17
C GLU A 37 1.55 2.15 -10.41
N SER A 38 0.93 2.01 -11.58
CA SER A 38 -0.28 2.75 -11.94
C SER A 38 -1.50 2.24 -11.15
N GLY A 39 -2.54 3.08 -11.07
CA GLY A 39 -3.81 2.71 -10.42
C GLY A 39 -3.81 2.80 -8.89
N GLN A 40 -2.71 3.25 -8.28
CA GLN A 40 -2.66 3.50 -6.85
C GLN A 40 -3.41 4.79 -6.48
N ALA A 41 -4.23 4.73 -5.43
CA ALA A 41 -4.89 5.90 -4.86
C ALA A 41 -3.94 6.63 -3.91
N VAL A 42 -3.15 7.57 -4.46
CA VAL A 42 -2.21 8.39 -3.67
C VAL A 42 -2.89 9.66 -3.14
N PRO A 43 -2.70 10.01 -1.85
CA PRO A 43 -3.22 11.26 -1.30
C PRO A 43 -2.58 12.49 -1.97
N ALA A 44 -3.41 13.45 -2.40
CA ALA A 44 -2.95 14.69 -3.02
C ALA A 44 -2.59 15.80 -2.00
N GLU A 45 -3.00 15.66 -0.75
CA GLU A 45 -2.80 16.65 0.31
C GLU A 45 -2.11 16.02 1.52
N TRP A 46 -1.21 16.76 2.15
CA TRP A 46 -0.42 16.28 3.28
C TRP A 46 -0.25 17.39 4.32
N SER A 47 -0.22 17.02 5.60
CA SER A 47 0.20 17.91 6.70
C SER A 47 0.87 17.07 7.79
N GLU A 48 1.29 17.70 8.89
CA GLU A 48 1.82 16.98 10.06
C GLU A 48 0.81 15.98 10.66
N THR A 49 -0.48 16.10 10.35
CA THR A 49 -1.55 15.24 10.90
C THR A 49 -2.46 14.63 9.85
N LYS A 50 -2.49 15.16 8.62
CA LYS A 50 -3.35 14.70 7.53
C LYS A 50 -2.60 13.71 6.64
N ASN A 51 -3.23 12.56 6.39
CA ASN A 51 -2.73 11.49 5.53
C ASN A 51 -1.39 10.88 5.99
N VAL A 52 -0.97 11.11 7.24
CA VAL A 52 0.24 10.51 7.85
C VAL A 52 -0.17 9.27 8.66
N ILE A 53 0.33 8.10 8.28
CA ILE A 53 0.10 6.84 9.01
C ILE A 53 1.12 6.66 10.14
N TRP A 54 2.37 7.03 9.88
CA TRP A 54 3.47 6.91 10.83
C TRP A 54 4.55 7.96 10.53
N LYS A 55 5.35 8.27 11.55
CA LYS A 55 6.51 9.16 11.48
C LYS A 55 7.57 8.60 12.43
N VAL A 56 8.83 8.76 12.06
CA VAL A 56 9.97 8.35 12.88
C VAL A 56 11.05 9.42 12.84
N ASP A 57 11.73 9.64 13.95
CA ASP A 57 12.88 10.53 14.01
C ASP A 57 14.08 9.85 13.35
N GLY A 58 14.61 10.47 12.29
CA GLY A 58 15.76 9.96 11.54
C GLY A 58 17.10 10.19 12.25
N PRO A 59 18.14 9.39 11.96
CA PRO A 59 19.46 9.47 12.62
C PRO A 59 20.32 10.68 12.18
N GLY A 60 19.71 11.83 11.92
CA GLY A 60 20.38 13.05 11.45
C GLY A 60 20.12 13.35 9.97
N ARG A 61 21.02 14.12 9.34
CA ARG A 61 20.89 14.52 7.93
C ARG A 61 21.42 13.42 7.01
N GLY A 62 20.63 13.02 6.02
CA GLY A 62 21.02 12.06 4.99
C GLY A 62 20.14 12.15 3.75
N HIS A 63 20.59 11.52 2.67
CA HIS A 63 19.88 11.44 1.37
C HIS A 63 19.47 10.00 1.05
N ALA A 64 18.92 9.30 2.04
CA ALA A 64 18.48 7.92 1.87
C ALA A 64 16.99 7.87 1.50
N SER A 65 16.61 6.88 0.68
CA SER A 65 15.22 6.52 0.42
C SER A 65 14.87 5.27 1.23
N PRO A 66 13.68 5.20 1.85
CA PRO A 66 13.22 3.97 2.49
C PRO A 66 13.04 2.85 1.44
N VAL A 67 13.26 1.62 1.89
CA VAL A 67 13.03 0.38 1.16
C VAL A 67 12.05 -0.45 1.97
N VAL A 68 11.07 -1.06 1.30
CA VAL A 68 10.01 -1.86 1.94
C VAL A 68 9.96 -3.22 1.27
N THR A 69 10.01 -4.29 2.06
CA THR A 69 9.88 -5.67 1.58
C THR A 69 9.13 -6.52 2.60
N GLY A 70 8.31 -7.46 2.14
CA GLY A 70 7.79 -8.56 2.96
C GLY A 70 6.62 -8.23 3.90
N ASN A 71 5.84 -7.19 3.63
CA ASN A 71 4.67 -6.80 4.46
C ASN A 71 3.37 -6.71 3.64
N THR A 72 2.97 -7.80 2.99
CA THR A 72 1.62 -7.92 2.38
C THR A 72 0.53 -8.19 3.41
#